data_AF-A0A3M5XAD5-F1
#
_entry.id   AF-A0A3M5XAD5-F1
#
_cell.length_a   1.000
_cell.length_b   1.000
_cell.length_c   1.000
_cell.angle_alpha   90.00
_cell.angle_beta   90.00
_cell.angle_gamma   90.00
#
_symmetry.space_group_name_H-M   'P 1'
#
loop_
_entity.id
_entity.type
_entity.pdbx_description
1 polymer ?
#
loop_
_entity_poly.entity_id
_entity_poly.type
_entity_poly.pdbx_seq_one_letter_code
_entity_poly.pdbx_strand_id
1 'polypeptide(L)'
;MNPAFEQALQARLLWLQVRSYGSLGFHQMARDAAHKAYWLVEELARTQARCELPYATYAYPYGAKCPIILSDVPRLADLYEQAWSHEARVIEEEREAAAEHLRREQSKAYAIKCIERNDWKALDLPSPEHLSEELYAGGPMRVDGHFLDYEDGIVWMDNPYGIEGCLGEEPTIHLCRQFLTRIAKGGMYGPEP
;
A
#
# COMPACT_ATOMS: atom_id res chain seq x y z
N MET A 1 -32.79 10.04 12.53
CA MET A 1 -32.03 11.25 12.90
C MET A 1 -30.61 11.02 12.35
N ASN A 2 -29.69 12.00 12.36
CA ASN A 2 -28.37 11.80 11.72
C ASN A 2 -27.56 10.76 12.53
N PRO A 3 -27.13 9.62 11.95
CA PRO A 3 -26.44 8.57 12.68
C PRO A 3 -25.15 9.03 13.36
N ALA A 4 -24.37 9.89 12.70
CA ALA A 4 -23.15 10.46 13.26
C ALA A 4 -23.43 11.35 14.48
N PHE A 5 -24.55 12.09 14.44
CA PHE A 5 -24.99 12.90 15.57
C PHE A 5 -25.49 12.02 16.73
N GLU A 6 -26.27 10.98 16.45
CA GLU A 6 -26.74 10.02 17.45
C GLU A 6 -25.55 9.37 18.19
N GLN A 7 -24.53 8.97 17.45
CA GLN A 7 -23.32 8.38 18.01
C GLN A 7 -22.52 9.37 18.87
N ALA A 8 -22.34 10.61 18.40
CA ALA A 8 -21.68 11.67 19.18
C ALA A 8 -22.46 12.00 20.47
N LEU A 9 -23.80 12.07 20.37
CA LEU A 9 -24.68 12.28 21.52
C LEU A 9 -24.57 11.13 22.52
N GLN A 10 -24.58 9.88 22.06
CA GLN A 10 -24.44 8.70 22.91
C GLN A 10 -23.10 8.70 23.65
N ALA A 11 -22.00 9.00 22.97
CA ALA A 11 -20.68 9.15 23.60
C ALA A 11 -20.71 10.24 24.69
N ARG A 12 -21.36 11.38 24.43
CA ARG A 12 -21.49 12.46 25.42
C ARG A 12 -22.31 12.06 26.64
N LEU A 13 -23.41 11.33 26.44
CA LEU A 13 -24.25 10.81 27.53
C LEU A 13 -23.50 9.79 28.39
N LEU A 14 -22.73 8.89 27.77
CA LEU A 14 -21.84 7.98 28.50
C LEU A 14 -20.81 8.76 29.32
N TRP A 15 -20.25 9.85 28.79
CA TRP A 15 -19.33 10.69 29.54
C TRP A 15 -19.97 11.36 30.77
N LEU A 16 -21.25 11.74 30.68
CA LEU A 16 -21.99 12.20 31.86
C LEU A 16 -22.11 11.08 32.89
N GLN A 17 -22.39 9.84 32.47
CA GLN A 17 -22.41 8.69 33.37
C GLN A 17 -21.06 8.44 34.04
N VAL A 18 -19.93 8.63 33.34
CA VAL A 18 -18.58 8.54 33.95
C VAL A 18 -18.46 9.49 35.15
N ARG A 19 -18.88 10.75 34.98
CA ARG A 19 -18.83 11.75 36.05
C ARG A 19 -19.76 11.37 37.21
N SER A 20 -20.99 10.95 36.92
CA SER A 20 -21.97 10.54 37.93
C SER A 20 -21.49 9.31 38.72
N TYR A 21 -21.11 8.23 38.04
CA TYR A 21 -20.61 7.01 38.69
C TYR A 21 -19.33 7.27 39.49
N GLY A 22 -18.41 8.08 38.95
CA GLY A 22 -17.20 8.48 39.66
C GLY A 22 -17.50 9.22 40.97
N SER A 23 -18.46 10.15 40.96
CA SER A 23 -18.87 10.89 42.16
C SER A 23 -19.56 10.03 43.22
N LEU A 24 -20.22 8.95 42.80
CA LEU A 24 -20.94 8.01 43.66
C LEU A 24 -20.06 6.83 44.14
N GLY A 25 -18.78 6.77 43.74
CA GLY A 25 -17.87 5.68 44.10
C GLY A 25 -18.02 4.40 43.28
N PHE A 26 -18.85 4.40 42.22
CA PHE A 26 -19.04 3.25 41.32
C PHE A 26 -17.94 3.19 40.25
N HIS A 27 -16.69 3.01 40.67
CA HIS A 27 -15.52 3.12 39.79
C HIS A 27 -15.52 2.14 38.62
N GLN A 28 -16.02 0.91 38.81
CA GLN A 28 -16.12 -0.08 37.74
C GLN A 28 -17.08 0.39 36.64
N MET A 29 -18.28 0.87 37.03
CA MET A 29 -19.27 1.38 36.08
C MET A 29 -18.77 2.65 35.37
N ALA A 30 -18.05 3.52 36.08
CA ALA A 30 -17.41 4.68 35.49
C ALA A 30 -16.38 4.29 34.42
N ARG A 31 -15.57 3.26 34.69
CA ARG A 31 -14.58 2.75 33.74
C ARG A 31 -15.24 2.15 32.50
N ASP A 32 -16.28 1.35 32.68
CA ASP A 32 -17.00 0.71 31.57
C ASP A 32 -17.70 1.74 30.69
N ALA A 33 -18.31 2.76 31.29
CA ALA A 33 -18.90 3.88 30.56
C ALA A 33 -17.84 4.68 29.78
N ALA A 34 -16.65 4.90 30.36
CA ALA A 34 -15.56 5.60 29.71
C ALA A 34 -15.03 4.82 28.50
N HIS A 35 -14.79 3.51 28.64
CA HIS A 35 -14.36 2.67 27.52
C HIS A 35 -15.36 2.70 26.36
N LYS A 36 -16.66 2.61 26.65
CA LYS A 36 -17.70 2.70 25.62
C LYS A 36 -17.73 4.08 24.95
N ALA A 37 -17.57 5.16 25.72
CA ALA A 37 -17.50 6.51 25.16
C ALA A 37 -16.29 6.66 24.23
N TYR A 38 -15.12 6.16 24.62
CA TYR A 38 -13.92 6.19 23.78
C TYR A 38 -14.13 5.42 22.48
N TRP A 39 -14.62 4.18 22.58
CA TRP A 39 -14.87 3.35 21.40
C TRP A 39 -15.83 4.01 20.40
N LEU A 40 -16.94 4.60 20.87
CA LEU A 40 -17.89 5.30 20.00
C LEU A 40 -17.28 6.52 19.30
N VAL A 41 -16.39 7.24 19.98
CA VAL A 41 -15.72 8.43 19.41
C VAL A 41 -14.69 8.03 18.37
N GLU A 42 -13.90 6.99 18.64
CA GLU A 42 -12.93 6.46 17.67
C GLU A 42 -13.63 5.91 16.43
N GLU A 43 -14.68 5.10 16.61
CA GLU A 43 -15.46 4.56 15.50
C GLU A 43 -16.09 5.68 14.66
N LEU A 44 -16.65 6.71 15.31
CA LEU A 44 -17.19 7.87 14.63
C LEU A 44 -16.10 8.55 13.80
N ALA A 45 -14.94 8.84 14.39
CA ALA A 45 -13.82 9.49 13.71
C ALA A 45 -13.36 8.71 12.47
N ARG A 46 -13.15 7.39 12.61
CA ARG A 46 -12.75 6.52 11.49
C ARG A 46 -13.80 6.49 10.38
N THR A 47 -15.07 6.38 10.74
CA THR A 47 -16.17 6.39 9.76
C THR A 47 -16.23 7.71 8.99
N GLN A 48 -16.02 8.84 9.68
CA GLN A 48 -16.01 10.16 9.05
C GLN A 48 -14.80 10.34 8.13
N ALA A 49 -13.64 9.77 8.46
CA ALA A 49 -12.45 9.82 7.60
C ALA A 49 -12.64 9.04 6.29
N ARG A 50 -13.29 7.86 6.34
CA ARG A 50 -13.53 7.01 5.16
C ARG A 50 -14.68 7.47 4.26
N CYS A 51 -15.44 8.49 4.66
CA CYS A 51 -16.57 9.00 3.89
C CYS A 51 -16.14 10.09 2.91
N GLU A 52 -15.95 9.75 1.63
CA GLU A 52 -15.44 10.67 0.60
C GLU A 52 -16.50 11.20 -0.39
N LEU A 53 -17.79 10.89 -0.20
CA LEU A 53 -18.80 11.18 -1.22
C LEU A 53 -19.41 12.59 -1.08
N PRO A 54 -19.64 13.31 -2.20
CA PRO A 54 -20.30 14.63 -2.17
C PRO A 54 -21.75 14.60 -1.66
N TYR A 55 -22.39 13.42 -1.60
CA TYR A 55 -23.72 13.20 -1.04
C TYR A 55 -23.72 12.75 0.43
N ALA A 56 -22.56 12.50 1.03
CA ALA A 56 -22.41 12.08 2.43
C ALA A 56 -22.63 13.23 3.42
N THR A 57 -22.77 14.47 2.95
CA THR A 57 -22.89 15.70 3.75
C THR A 57 -24.00 15.67 4.79
N TYR A 58 -25.08 14.91 4.57
CA TYR A 58 -26.17 14.79 5.54
C TYR A 58 -25.98 13.69 6.59
N ALA A 59 -25.20 12.65 6.29
CA ALA A 59 -24.97 11.52 7.19
C ALA A 59 -23.62 11.61 7.93
N TYR A 60 -22.66 12.36 7.38
CA TYR A 60 -21.28 12.45 7.88
C TYR A 60 -20.80 13.91 7.90
N PRO A 61 -21.28 14.72 8.87
CA PRO A 61 -21.15 16.18 8.82
C PRO A 61 -19.86 16.73 9.45
N TYR A 62 -19.07 15.90 10.13
CA TYR A 62 -17.99 16.37 11.00
C TYR A 62 -16.63 16.42 10.28
N GLY A 63 -16.36 15.43 9.42
CA GLY A 63 -15.08 15.33 8.73
C GLY A 63 -13.91 15.40 9.70
N ALA A 64 -12.90 16.24 9.40
CA ALA A 64 -11.72 16.41 10.25
C ALA A 64 -11.98 17.11 11.60
N LYS A 65 -13.11 17.80 11.76
CA LYS A 65 -13.38 18.61 12.96
C LYS A 65 -14.20 17.82 13.97
N CYS A 66 -13.79 17.87 15.23
CA CYS A 66 -14.53 17.26 16.32
C CYS A 66 -15.99 17.78 16.38
N PRO A 67 -16.99 16.90 16.61
CA PRO A 67 -18.36 17.31 16.90
C PRO A 67 -18.43 18.32 18.05
N ILE A 68 -19.16 19.43 17.86
CA ILE A 68 -19.30 20.50 18.88
C ILE A 68 -19.80 19.93 20.22
N ILE A 69 -20.68 18.92 20.19
CA ILE A 69 -21.21 18.28 21.41
C ILE A 69 -20.15 17.57 22.26
N LEU A 70 -18.98 17.28 21.69
CA LEU A 70 -17.85 16.67 22.39
C LEU A 70 -16.76 17.70 22.76
N SER A 71 -16.83 18.92 22.22
CA SER A 71 -15.81 19.96 22.41
C SER A 71 -15.61 20.40 23.87
N ASP A 72 -16.64 20.24 24.71
CA ASP A 72 -16.60 20.54 26.14
C ASP A 72 -15.95 19.42 26.97
N VAL A 73 -15.52 18.34 26.32
CA VAL A 73 -14.81 17.21 26.91
C VAL A 73 -13.47 17.05 26.18
N PRO A 74 -12.39 17.73 26.62
CA PRO A 74 -11.11 17.72 25.92
C PRO A 74 -10.60 16.33 25.57
N ARG A 75 -10.72 15.38 26.51
CA ARG A 75 -10.28 14.00 26.28
C ARG A 75 -11.02 13.27 25.15
N LEU A 76 -12.31 13.54 24.94
CA LEU A 76 -13.07 12.95 23.83
C LEU A 76 -12.80 13.71 22.53
N ALA A 77 -12.61 15.03 22.60
CA ALA A 77 -12.25 15.83 21.45
C ALA A 77 -10.88 15.44 20.88
N ASP A 78 -9.86 15.35 21.74
CA ASP A 78 -8.51 14.92 21.37
C ASP A 78 -8.51 13.51 20.75
N LEU A 79 -9.28 12.60 21.34
CA LEU A 79 -9.41 11.23 20.85
C LEU A 79 -10.01 11.19 19.44
N TYR A 80 -11.04 11.99 19.19
CA TYR A 80 -11.65 12.10 17.87
C TYR A 80 -10.64 12.57 16.82
N GLU A 81 -9.93 13.67 17.10
CA GLU A 81 -8.99 14.28 16.16
C GLU A 81 -7.82 13.33 15.86
N GLN A 82 -7.30 12.64 16.86
CA GLN A 82 -6.24 11.63 16.70
C GLN A 82 -6.71 10.45 15.86
N ALA A 83 -7.88 9.87 16.19
CA ALA A 83 -8.43 8.74 15.45
C ALA A 83 -8.75 9.10 14.00
N TRP A 84 -9.29 10.29 13.76
CA TRP A 84 -9.55 10.77 12.40
C TRP A 84 -8.25 10.94 11.61
N SER A 85 -7.24 11.60 12.21
CA SER A 85 -5.96 11.87 11.54
C SER A 85 -5.20 10.58 11.23
N HIS A 86 -5.25 9.60 12.13
CA HIS A 86 -4.69 8.28 11.89
C HIS A 86 -5.37 7.63 10.69
N GLU A 87 -6.69 7.57 10.69
CA GLU A 87 -7.45 6.90 9.63
C GLU A 87 -7.26 7.59 8.27
N ALA A 88 -7.22 8.93 8.25
CA ALA A 88 -6.94 9.71 7.06
C ALA A 88 -5.58 9.37 6.45
N ARG A 89 -4.55 9.15 7.28
CA ARG A 89 -3.23 8.70 6.82
C ARG A 89 -3.29 7.30 6.23
N VAL A 90 -4.00 6.36 6.87
CA VAL A 90 -4.18 5.00 6.37
C VAL A 90 -4.87 5.00 5.00
N ILE A 91 -5.90 5.83 4.80
CA ILE A 91 -6.60 5.96 3.52
C ILE A 91 -5.64 6.47 2.43
N GLU A 92 -4.79 7.45 2.75
CA GLU A 92 -3.84 7.96 1.78
C GLU A 92 -2.78 6.92 1.41
N GLU A 93 -2.26 6.18 2.39
CA GLU A 93 -1.35 5.04 2.15
C GLU A 93 -2.03 3.95 1.29
N GLU A 94 -3.30 3.63 1.55
CA GLU A 94 -4.11 2.70 0.73
C GLU A 94 -4.25 3.20 -0.72
N ARG A 95 -4.48 4.50 -0.92
CA ARG A 95 -4.61 5.13 -2.24
C ARG A 95 -3.29 5.14 -3.01
N GLU A 96 -2.19 5.48 -2.35
CA GLU A 96 -0.85 5.44 -2.92
C GLU A 96 -0.48 4.01 -3.36
N ALA A 97 -0.73 3.02 -2.50
CA ALA A 97 -0.52 1.61 -2.81
C ALA A 97 -1.39 1.14 -3.98
N ALA A 98 -2.67 1.53 -4.03
CA ALA A 98 -3.55 1.20 -5.15
C ALA A 98 -3.09 1.86 -6.46
N ALA A 99 -2.64 3.11 -6.41
CA ALA A 99 -2.08 3.81 -7.57
C ALA A 99 -0.76 3.19 -8.05
N GLU A 100 0.09 2.72 -7.14
CA GLU A 100 1.29 1.96 -7.48
C GLU A 100 0.95 0.61 -8.12
N HIS A 101 0.02 -0.15 -7.54
CA HIS A 101 -0.45 -1.41 -8.11
C HIS A 101 -0.98 -1.22 -9.53
N LEU A 102 -1.84 -0.22 -9.74
CA LEU A 102 -2.37 0.11 -11.06
C LEU A 102 -1.27 0.46 -12.06
N ARG A 103 -0.27 1.27 -11.65
CA ARG A 103 0.89 1.58 -12.50
C ARG A 103 1.67 0.33 -12.87
N ARG A 104 1.92 -0.58 -11.92
CA ARG A 104 2.59 -1.86 -12.16
C ARG A 104 1.80 -2.74 -13.13
N GLU A 105 0.49 -2.83 -12.97
CA GLU A 105 -0.39 -3.57 -13.89
C GLU A 105 -0.39 -2.99 -15.30
N GLN A 106 -0.46 -1.66 -15.43
CA GLN A 106 -0.40 -0.97 -16.72
C GLN A 106 0.95 -1.20 -17.41
N SER A 107 2.05 -1.09 -16.67
CA SER A 107 3.41 -1.35 -17.17
C SER A 107 3.54 -2.80 -17.65
N LYS A 108 3.08 -3.77 -16.85
CA LYS A 108 3.09 -5.19 -17.21
C LYS A 108 2.23 -5.48 -18.45
N ALA A 109 1.06 -4.87 -18.56
CA ALA A 109 0.19 -5.00 -19.73
C ALA A 109 0.83 -4.39 -21.00
N TYR A 110 1.51 -3.26 -20.86
CA TYR A 110 2.28 -2.66 -21.94
C TYR A 110 3.43 -3.59 -22.39
N ALA A 111 4.21 -4.11 -21.44
CA ALA A 111 5.29 -5.05 -21.72
C ALA A 111 4.82 -6.30 -22.47
N ILE A 112 3.69 -6.90 -22.06
CA ILE A 112 3.11 -8.05 -22.76
C ILE A 112 2.83 -7.72 -24.24
N LYS A 113 2.24 -6.56 -24.53
CA LYS A 113 1.94 -6.14 -25.91
C LYS A 113 3.21 -5.95 -26.75
N CYS A 114 4.28 -5.41 -26.16
CA CYS A 114 5.57 -5.25 -26.84
C CYS A 114 6.22 -6.61 -27.13
N ILE A 115 6.21 -7.53 -26.15
CA ILE A 115 6.77 -8.88 -26.30
C ILE A 115 6.03 -9.66 -27.40
N GLU A 116 4.69 -9.58 -27.44
CA GLU A 116 3.88 -10.21 -28.50
C GLU A 116 4.24 -9.71 -29.90
N ARG A 117 4.66 -8.44 -30.02
CA ARG A 117 5.12 -7.82 -31.27
C ARG A 117 6.61 -8.01 -31.53
N ASN A 118 7.32 -8.69 -30.61
CA ASN A 118 8.78 -8.80 -30.60
C ASN A 118 9.51 -7.44 -30.61
N ASP A 119 8.87 -6.39 -30.08
CA ASP A 119 9.37 -5.01 -30.05
C ASP A 119 10.10 -4.72 -28.73
N TRP A 120 11.27 -5.35 -28.59
CA TRP A 120 12.11 -5.20 -27.39
C TRP A 120 12.68 -3.80 -27.24
N LYS A 121 12.91 -3.11 -28.36
CA LYS A 121 13.42 -1.74 -28.36
C LYS A 121 12.43 -0.76 -27.71
N ALA A 122 11.13 -0.95 -27.88
CA ALA A 122 10.11 -0.15 -27.18
C ALA A 122 10.09 -0.35 -25.67
N LEU A 123 10.76 -1.38 -25.16
CA LEU A 123 10.98 -1.65 -23.73
C LEU A 123 12.38 -1.25 -23.26
N ASP A 124 13.20 -0.63 -24.12
CA ASP A 124 14.61 -0.35 -23.87
C ASP A 124 15.42 -1.60 -23.48
N LEU A 125 15.04 -2.75 -24.05
CA LEU A 125 15.69 -4.04 -23.83
C LEU A 125 16.37 -4.54 -25.11
N PRO A 126 17.48 -5.30 -25.00
CA PRO A 126 18.07 -5.98 -26.14
C PRO A 126 17.10 -7.03 -26.70
N SER A 127 17.25 -7.40 -27.97
CA SER A 127 16.55 -8.57 -28.49
C SER A 127 17.15 -9.86 -27.88
N PRO A 128 16.36 -10.94 -27.75
CA PRO A 128 16.86 -12.23 -27.29
C PRO A 128 18.02 -12.76 -28.13
N GLU A 129 18.01 -12.49 -29.43
CA GLU A 129 19.06 -12.88 -30.38
C GLU A 129 20.35 -12.12 -30.08
N HIS A 130 20.28 -10.81 -29.89
CA HIS A 130 21.45 -9.99 -29.57
C HIS A 130 22.05 -10.35 -28.22
N LEU A 131 21.23 -10.56 -27.18
CA LEU A 131 21.71 -11.00 -25.87
C LEU A 131 22.41 -12.35 -25.94
N SER A 132 21.86 -13.29 -26.71
CA SER A 132 22.47 -14.62 -26.92
C SER A 132 23.83 -14.49 -27.62
N GLU A 133 23.89 -13.70 -28.70
CA GLU A 133 25.13 -13.49 -29.46
C GLU A 133 26.24 -12.85 -28.62
N GLU A 134 25.93 -11.81 -27.84
CA GLU A 134 26.91 -11.15 -26.96
C GLU A 134 27.45 -12.10 -25.90
N LEU A 135 26.58 -12.88 -25.24
CA LEU A 135 27.02 -13.84 -24.23
C LEU A 135 27.89 -14.96 -24.84
N TYR A 136 27.52 -15.49 -26.01
CA TYR A 136 28.37 -16.47 -26.70
C TYR A 136 29.71 -15.88 -27.17
N ALA A 137 29.78 -14.58 -27.43
CA ALA A 137 31.03 -13.89 -27.76
C ALA A 137 31.92 -13.64 -26.53
N GLY A 138 31.48 -14.02 -25.33
CA GLY A 138 32.16 -13.71 -24.06
C GLY A 138 32.00 -12.24 -23.65
N GLY A 139 31.01 -11.55 -24.21
CA GLY A 139 30.67 -10.17 -23.89
C GLY A 139 29.66 -10.12 -22.74
N PRO A 140 30.06 -9.68 -21.53
CA PRO A 140 29.12 -9.54 -20.42
C PRO A 140 28.13 -8.40 -20.70
N MET A 141 26.89 -8.59 -20.25
CA MET A 141 25.77 -7.71 -20.57
C MET A 141 25.10 -7.17 -19.31
N ARG A 142 24.69 -5.89 -19.33
CA ARG A 142 23.85 -5.31 -18.28
C ARG A 142 22.44 -5.07 -18.80
N VAL A 143 21.45 -5.65 -18.13
CA VAL A 143 20.03 -5.53 -18.49
C VAL A 143 19.22 -5.21 -17.24
N ASP A 144 18.63 -4.02 -17.18
CA ASP A 144 17.80 -3.55 -16.06
C ASP A 144 18.46 -3.80 -14.69
N GLY A 145 19.73 -3.40 -14.57
CA GLY A 145 20.54 -3.58 -13.37
C GLY A 145 21.12 -4.98 -13.14
N HIS A 146 20.64 -6.00 -13.86
CA HIS A 146 21.21 -7.35 -13.80
C HIS A 146 22.47 -7.42 -14.66
N PHE A 147 23.51 -8.06 -14.16
CA PHE A 147 24.74 -8.32 -14.90
C PHE A 147 24.75 -9.79 -15.31
N LEU A 148 24.91 -10.08 -16.60
CA LEU A 148 24.95 -11.44 -17.14
C LEU A 148 26.33 -11.71 -17.73
N ASP A 149 26.84 -12.90 -17.44
CA ASP A 149 28.08 -13.40 -18.02
C ASP A 149 27.96 -14.89 -18.34
N TYR A 150 28.67 -15.36 -19.35
CA TYR A 150 28.68 -16.77 -19.75
C TYR A 150 30.09 -17.35 -19.57
N GLU A 151 30.24 -18.17 -18.54
CA GLU A 151 31.51 -18.78 -18.15
C GLU A 151 31.30 -20.26 -17.82
N ASP A 152 32.26 -21.11 -18.22
CA ASP A 152 32.25 -22.55 -17.91
C ASP A 152 30.96 -23.30 -18.29
N GLY A 153 30.29 -22.86 -19.36
CA GLY A 153 29.06 -23.48 -19.85
C GLY A 153 27.80 -23.08 -19.06
N ILE A 154 27.90 -22.05 -18.21
CA ILE A 154 26.82 -21.56 -17.35
C ILE A 154 26.64 -20.05 -17.58
N VAL A 155 25.39 -19.61 -17.71
CA VAL A 155 25.05 -18.19 -17.65
C VAL A 155 24.89 -17.79 -16.18
N TRP A 156 25.87 -17.05 -15.69
CA TRP A 156 25.83 -16.40 -14.40
C TRP A 156 25.09 -15.06 -14.49
N MET A 157 24.45 -14.70 -13.40
CA MET A 157 23.69 -13.46 -13.32
C MET A 157 23.81 -12.87 -11.91
N ASP A 158 24.30 -11.64 -11.83
CA ASP A 158 24.17 -10.83 -10.62
C ASP A 158 22.87 -10.04 -10.69
N ASN A 159 22.08 -10.09 -9.63
CA ASN A 159 20.94 -9.21 -9.51
C ASN A 159 21.39 -7.75 -9.27
N PRO A 160 20.48 -6.76 -9.31
CA PRO A 160 20.82 -5.35 -9.09
C PRO A 160 21.43 -5.05 -7.70
N TYR A 161 21.36 -5.99 -6.76
CA TYR A 161 21.94 -5.91 -5.42
C TYR A 161 23.31 -6.62 -5.31
N GLY A 162 23.85 -7.13 -6.42
CA GLY A 162 25.15 -7.82 -6.47
C GLY A 162 25.10 -9.24 -5.91
N ILE A 163 23.92 -9.85 -5.82
CA ILE A 163 23.78 -11.24 -5.41
C ILE A 163 23.84 -12.12 -6.65
N GLU A 164 24.88 -12.94 -6.70
CA GLU A 164 25.14 -13.90 -7.77
C GLU A 164 24.08 -15.00 -7.78
N GLY A 165 23.69 -15.39 -8.99
CA GLY A 165 22.78 -16.48 -9.26
C GLY A 165 23.08 -17.16 -10.59
N CYS A 166 22.60 -18.38 -10.74
CA CYS A 166 22.67 -19.12 -11.98
C CYS A 166 21.37 -18.94 -12.76
N LEU A 167 21.45 -18.45 -14.00
CA LEU A 167 20.30 -18.30 -14.88
C LEU A 167 20.02 -19.60 -15.65
N GLY A 168 21.06 -20.33 -16.05
CA GLY A 168 20.97 -21.58 -16.79
C GLY A 168 22.32 -22.04 -17.35
N GLU A 169 22.31 -23.06 -18.20
CA GLU A 169 23.50 -23.56 -18.91
C GLU A 169 23.88 -22.63 -20.06
N GLU A 170 23.53 -22.96 -21.31
CA GLU A 170 23.90 -22.14 -22.46
C GLU A 170 22.97 -20.93 -22.66
N PRO A 171 23.50 -19.78 -23.16
CA PRO A 171 22.76 -18.56 -23.44
C PRO A 171 21.90 -18.70 -24.71
N THR A 172 21.07 -19.74 -24.79
CA THR A 172 20.15 -19.95 -25.92
C THR A 172 19.19 -18.77 -26.06
N ILE A 173 18.73 -18.50 -27.29
CA ILE A 173 17.70 -17.48 -27.56
C ILE A 173 16.45 -17.71 -26.69
N HIS A 174 16.12 -18.97 -26.39
CA HIS A 174 15.00 -19.31 -25.52
C HIS A 174 15.24 -18.85 -24.08
N LEU A 175 16.41 -19.16 -23.50
CA LEU A 175 16.79 -18.72 -22.15
C LEU A 175 16.82 -17.19 -22.07
N CYS A 176 17.47 -16.53 -23.03
CA CYS A 176 17.54 -15.08 -23.14
C CYS A 176 16.13 -14.45 -23.22
N ARG A 177 15.24 -15.02 -24.02
CA ARG A 177 13.84 -14.57 -24.12
C ARG A 177 13.09 -14.76 -22.81
N GLN A 178 13.29 -15.88 -22.10
CA GLN A 178 12.65 -16.09 -20.79
C GLN A 178 13.10 -15.04 -19.78
N PHE A 179 14.40 -14.79 -19.70
CA PHE A 179 14.99 -13.76 -18.85
C PHE A 179 14.40 -12.38 -19.16
N LEU A 180 14.53 -11.93 -20.41
CA LEU A 180 14.02 -10.62 -20.86
C LEU A 180 12.51 -10.48 -20.65
N THR A 181 11.74 -11.54 -20.85
CA THR A 181 10.29 -11.55 -20.61
C THR A 181 9.95 -11.31 -19.14
N ARG A 182 10.73 -11.87 -18.22
CA ARG A 182 10.52 -11.68 -16.78
C ARG A 182 10.90 -10.27 -16.35
N ILE A 183 12.04 -9.77 -16.81
CA ILE A 183 12.51 -8.40 -16.57
C ILE A 183 11.48 -7.39 -17.12
N ALA A 184 11.07 -7.53 -18.37
CA ALA A 184 10.07 -6.66 -19.01
C ALA A 184 8.75 -6.57 -18.24
N LYS A 185 8.34 -7.65 -17.57
CA LYS A 185 7.11 -7.70 -16.76
C LYS A 185 7.28 -7.12 -15.35
N GLY A 186 8.44 -6.54 -15.04
CA GLY A 186 8.81 -5.99 -13.75
C GLY A 186 9.18 -7.06 -12.70
N GLY A 187 9.56 -8.26 -13.14
CA GLY A 187 10.05 -9.32 -12.25
C GLY A 187 11.56 -9.26 -12.09
N MET A 188 12.04 -9.69 -10.93
CA MET A 188 13.49 -9.80 -10.64
C MET A 188 13.92 -11.28 -10.57
N TYR A 189 15.22 -11.52 -10.77
CA TYR A 189 15.89 -12.77 -10.42
C TYR A 189 16.78 -12.56 -9.18
N GLY A 190 16.77 -13.53 -8.27
CA GLY A 190 17.47 -13.42 -6.98
C GLY A 190 16.59 -12.85 -5.86
N PRO A 191 17.10 -12.81 -4.62
CA PRO A 191 16.35 -12.32 -3.46
C PRO A 191 16.24 -10.79 -3.46
N GLU A 192 15.07 -10.32 -3.03
CA GLU A 192 14.80 -8.91 -2.73
C GLU A 192 15.05 -8.68 -1.22
N PRO A 193 15.74 -7.59 -0.83
CA PRO A 193 15.99 -7.27 0.58
C PRO A 193 14.74 -6.90 1.37
#